data_AF-A0A6P7FMX8-F1
#
_entry.id   AF-A0A6P7FMX8-F1
#
_cell.length_a   1.000
_cell.length_b   1.000
_cell.length_c   1.000
_cell.angle_alpha   90.00
_cell.angle_beta   90.00
_cell.angle_gamma   90.00
#
_symmetry.space_group_name_H-M   'P 1'
#
loop_
_entity.id
_entity.type
_entity.pdbx_description
1 polymer ?
#
loop_
_entity_poly.entity_id
_entity_poly.type
_entity_poly.pdbx_seq_one_letter_code
_entity_poly.pdbx_strand_id
1 'polypeptide(L)'
;MKLQISIFLRMCIYLQIMSGKPLNSQSQQLVLNLCEYFEMEKINGGPLEPLSSVQERVAAALKISRKTISVIKKRKENNPVLPKPEKSKPRSKSKTTDLPEAPVVRCYNVLIVFPGLSHSHFKLGNALGRALAESGHEVTMISPFEDKNPPSGYSEVMLTGFLEKKD
;
A
#
# COMPACT_ATOMS: atom_id res chain seq x y z
N MET A 1 -48.85 24.05 -12.51
CA MET A 1 -48.22 22.72 -12.72
C MET A 1 -46.80 22.75 -13.32
N LYS A 2 -46.36 23.81 -14.04
CA LYS A 2 -45.00 23.84 -14.63
C LYS A 2 -43.84 23.94 -13.61
N LEU A 3 -44.09 24.43 -12.37
CA LEU A 3 -43.05 24.51 -11.33
C LEU A 3 -42.73 23.18 -10.66
N GLN A 4 -43.70 22.28 -10.44
CA GLN A 4 -43.42 20.98 -9.81
C GLN A 4 -42.60 20.06 -10.73
N ILE A 5 -42.85 20.09 -12.04
CA ILE A 5 -42.09 19.30 -13.03
C ILE A 5 -40.65 19.81 -13.14
N SER A 6 -40.42 21.12 -13.03
CA SER A 6 -39.08 21.71 -13.04
C SER A 6 -38.27 21.33 -11.79
N ILE A 7 -38.88 21.34 -10.60
CA ILE A 7 -38.22 20.90 -9.35
C ILE A 7 -37.90 19.41 -9.40
N PHE A 8 -38.81 18.57 -9.93
CA PHE A 8 -38.59 17.14 -10.03
C PHE A 8 -37.50 16.79 -11.06
N LEU A 9 -37.44 17.49 -12.20
CA LEU A 9 -36.33 17.34 -13.15
C LEU A 9 -35.00 17.82 -12.56
N ARG A 10 -34.98 18.91 -11.78
CA ARG A 10 -33.75 19.40 -11.13
C ARG A 10 -33.26 18.46 -10.02
N MET A 11 -34.18 17.80 -9.31
CA MET A 11 -33.86 16.79 -8.30
C MET A 11 -33.33 15.50 -8.93
N CYS A 12 -33.91 15.06 -10.06
CA CYS A 12 -33.41 13.91 -10.84
C CYS A 12 -32.03 14.20 -11.47
N ILE A 13 -31.79 15.41 -11.97
CA ILE A 13 -30.46 15.79 -12.50
C ILE A 13 -29.42 15.83 -11.37
N TYR A 14 -29.78 16.30 -10.17
CA TYR A 14 -28.86 16.30 -9.02
C TYR A 14 -28.51 14.88 -8.53
N LEU A 15 -29.47 13.95 -8.57
CA LEU A 15 -29.23 12.56 -8.18
C LEU A 15 -28.30 11.82 -9.18
N GLN A 16 -28.35 12.18 -10.46
CA GLN A 16 -27.56 11.54 -11.51
C GLN A 16 -26.08 11.97 -11.56
N ILE A 17 -25.68 13.01 -10.81
CA ILE A 17 -24.29 13.51 -10.76
C ILE A 17 -23.39 12.63 -9.86
N MET A 18 -23.93 11.68 -9.09
CA MET A 18 -23.17 10.91 -8.09
C MET A 18 -22.76 9.49 -8.53
N SER A 19 -22.52 9.24 -9.82
CA SER A 19 -21.87 7.99 -10.29
C SER A 19 -20.33 8.05 -10.16
N GLY A 20 -19.85 8.56 -9.02
CA GLY A 20 -18.44 8.52 -8.66
C GLY A 20 -18.03 7.14 -8.14
N LYS A 21 -16.72 6.83 -8.18
CA LYS A 21 -16.17 5.66 -7.48
C LYS A 21 -16.58 5.72 -6.00
N PRO A 22 -16.95 4.58 -5.37
CA PRO A 22 -17.29 4.58 -3.95
C PRO A 22 -16.12 5.10 -3.12
N LEU A 23 -16.41 5.85 -2.07
CA LEU A 23 -15.38 6.33 -1.14
C LEU A 23 -14.62 5.14 -0.55
N ASN A 24 -13.35 5.33 -0.21
CA ASN A 24 -12.58 4.30 0.44
C ASN A 24 -13.20 3.93 1.81
N SER A 25 -12.90 2.73 2.30
CA SER A 25 -13.49 2.20 3.54
C SER A 25 -13.26 3.12 4.74
N GLN A 26 -12.08 3.73 4.87
CA GLN A 26 -11.77 4.65 5.97
C GLN A 26 -12.64 5.90 5.94
N SER A 27 -12.83 6.51 4.77
CA SER A 27 -13.70 7.67 4.58
C SER A 27 -15.16 7.34 4.87
N GLN A 28 -15.62 6.14 4.51
CA GLN A 28 -16.97 5.68 4.85
C GLN A 28 -17.16 5.59 6.37
N GLN A 29 -16.18 5.06 7.11
CA GLN A 29 -16.21 4.99 8.58
C GLN A 29 -16.24 6.38 9.23
N LEU A 30 -15.52 7.36 8.68
CA LEU A 30 -15.59 8.74 9.17
C LEU A 30 -16.99 9.35 9.00
N VAL A 31 -17.66 9.06 7.89
CA VAL A 31 -19.04 9.51 7.66
C VAL A 31 -20.00 8.85 8.66
N LEU A 32 -19.87 7.54 8.89
CA LEU A 32 -20.70 6.82 9.87
C LEU A 32 -20.52 7.36 11.29
N ASN A 33 -19.27 7.56 11.73
CA ASN A 33 -18.97 8.14 13.04
C ASN A 33 -19.59 9.54 13.22
N LEU A 34 -19.57 10.34 12.15
CA LEU A 34 -20.17 11.67 12.17
C LEU A 34 -21.69 11.62 12.29
N CYS A 35 -22.35 10.73 11.55
CA CYS A 35 -23.80 10.51 11.67
C CYS A 35 -24.17 10.08 13.10
N GLU A 36 -23.46 9.08 13.64
CA GLU A 36 -23.65 8.58 15.00
C GLU A 36 -23.49 9.71 16.03
N TYR A 37 -22.45 10.54 15.90
CA TYR A 37 -22.23 11.68 16.79
C TYR A 37 -23.41 12.67 16.78
N PHE A 38 -23.92 13.04 15.60
CA PHE A 38 -25.05 13.96 15.50
C PHE A 38 -26.37 13.35 15.98
N GLU A 39 -26.59 12.05 15.81
CA GLU A 39 -27.72 11.34 16.40
C GLU A 39 -27.68 11.40 17.93
N MET A 40 -26.49 11.23 18.53
CA MET A 40 -26.28 11.40 19.96
C MET A 40 -26.51 12.85 20.40
N GLU A 41 -26.04 13.85 19.66
CA GLU A 41 -26.33 15.27 19.95
C GLU A 41 -27.85 15.56 19.91
N LYS A 42 -28.59 14.93 18.98
CA LYS A 42 -30.04 15.07 18.90
C LYS A 42 -30.74 14.47 20.12
N ILE A 43 -30.33 13.29 20.58
CA ILE A 43 -30.86 12.64 21.79
C ILE A 43 -30.57 13.50 23.04
N ASN A 44 -29.39 14.12 23.10
CA ASN A 44 -28.96 14.95 24.22
C ASN A 44 -29.53 16.38 24.22
N GLY A 45 -30.46 16.71 23.32
CA GLY A 45 -31.15 18.00 23.31
C GLY A 45 -30.35 19.14 22.66
N GLY A 46 -29.33 18.84 21.86
CA GLY A 46 -28.51 19.81 21.14
C GLY A 46 -27.01 19.66 21.40
N PRO A 47 -26.20 20.59 20.90
CA PRO A 47 -24.75 20.57 21.12
C PRO A 47 -24.46 20.68 22.62
N LEU A 48 -23.73 19.71 23.17
CA LEU A 48 -23.18 19.83 24.51
C LEU A 48 -22.07 20.91 24.47
N GLU A 49 -22.34 22.11 25.01
CA GLU A 49 -21.32 23.14 25.25
C GLU A 49 -20.80 23.05 26.71
N PRO A 50 -19.49 23.20 27.01
CA PRO A 50 -18.36 23.46 26.11
C PRO A 50 -17.23 22.40 26.18
N LEU A 51 -16.67 22.01 25.02
CA LEU A 51 -15.31 21.47 24.92
C LEU A 51 -14.48 22.58 24.27
N SER A 52 -13.59 23.22 25.02
CA SER A 52 -12.91 24.50 24.72
C SER A 52 -12.09 24.59 23.42
N SER A 53 -12.26 23.66 22.49
CA SER A 53 -11.72 23.72 21.15
C SER A 53 -12.63 23.03 20.14
N VAL A 54 -12.87 23.69 19.00
CA VAL A 54 -13.45 23.05 17.79
C VAL A 54 -12.74 21.74 17.45
N GLN A 55 -11.45 21.61 17.78
CA GLN A 55 -10.68 20.39 17.55
C GLN A 55 -11.12 19.21 18.43
N GLU A 56 -11.59 19.46 19.65
CA GLU A 56 -12.04 18.42 20.58
C GLU A 56 -13.37 17.82 20.14
N ARG A 57 -14.31 18.66 19.67
CA ARG A 57 -15.56 18.18 19.07
C ARG A 57 -15.31 17.38 17.80
N VAL A 58 -14.44 17.86 16.92
CA VAL A 58 -14.06 17.11 15.70
C VAL A 58 -13.36 15.80 16.05
N ALA A 59 -12.53 15.78 17.11
CA ALA A 59 -11.89 14.56 17.59
C ALA A 59 -12.91 13.53 18.08
N ALA A 60 -13.89 13.96 18.88
CA ALA A 60 -14.97 13.10 19.37
C ALA A 60 -15.84 12.58 18.22
N ALA A 61 -16.29 13.48 17.33
CA ALA A 61 -17.19 13.14 16.22
C ALA A 61 -16.57 12.16 15.23
N LEU A 62 -15.28 12.33 14.90
CA LEU A 62 -14.60 11.49 13.91
C LEU A 62 -13.86 10.31 14.55
N LYS A 63 -13.79 10.24 15.89
CA LYS A 63 -12.96 9.29 16.65
C LYS A 63 -11.48 9.33 16.24
N ILE A 64 -10.94 10.54 16.01
CA ILE A 64 -9.53 10.78 15.62
C ILE A 64 -8.81 11.58 16.69
N SER A 65 -7.51 11.35 16.90
CA SER A 65 -6.70 12.15 17.84
C SER A 65 -6.68 13.65 17.49
N ARG A 66 -6.70 14.51 18.51
CA ARG A 66 -6.54 15.97 18.37
C ARG A 66 -5.27 16.35 17.61
N LYS A 67 -4.18 15.61 17.83
CA LYS A 67 -2.88 15.84 17.17
C LYS A 67 -3.01 15.67 15.65
N THR A 68 -3.75 14.67 15.20
CA THR A 68 -4.01 14.45 13.77
C THR A 68 -4.74 15.63 13.15
N ILE A 69 -5.76 16.17 13.83
CA ILE A 69 -6.52 17.33 13.35
C ILE A 69 -5.61 18.57 13.27
N SER A 70 -4.78 18.81 14.29
CA SER A 70 -3.81 19.91 14.28
C SER A 70 -2.83 19.80 13.11
N VAL A 71 -2.32 18.60 12.82
CA VAL A 71 -1.43 18.33 11.69
C VAL A 71 -2.15 18.57 10.35
N ILE A 72 -3.38 18.08 10.19
CA ILE A 72 -4.17 18.29 8.97
C ILE A 72 -4.43 19.78 8.75
N LYS A 73 -4.82 20.50 9.80
CA LYS A 73 -5.07 21.94 9.74
C LYS A 73 -3.81 22.70 9.34
N LYS A 74 -2.67 22.44 10.00
CA LYS A 74 -1.36 23.03 9.63
C LYS A 74 -0.96 22.71 8.18
N ARG A 75 -1.22 21.48 7.71
CA ARG A 75 -0.97 21.10 6.31
C ARG A 75 -1.83 21.90 5.33
N LYS A 76 -3.10 22.15 5.65
CA LYS A 76 -4.00 23.00 4.86
C LYS A 76 -3.56 24.46 4.85
N GLU A 77 -3.10 24.98 6.00
CA GLU A 77 -2.57 26.35 6.11
C GLU A 77 -1.33 26.53 5.23
N ASN A 78 -0.44 25.54 5.17
CA ASN A 78 0.75 25.58 4.33
C ASN A 78 0.48 25.29 2.85
N ASN A 79 -0.55 24.51 2.53
CA ASN A 79 -0.96 24.19 1.17
C ASN A 79 -2.49 24.21 1.04
N PRO A 80 -3.07 25.22 0.37
CA PRO A 80 -4.53 25.40 0.30
C PRO A 80 -5.24 24.23 -0.39
N VAL A 81 -4.53 23.47 -1.24
CA VAL A 81 -5.02 22.23 -1.83
C VAL A 81 -4.45 21.05 -1.06
N LEU A 82 -5.32 20.24 -0.45
CA LEU A 82 -4.87 19.02 0.24
C LEU A 82 -4.14 18.11 -0.77
N PRO A 83 -2.88 17.74 -0.49
CA PRO A 83 -2.14 16.88 -1.40
C PRO A 83 -2.86 15.53 -1.51
N LYS A 84 -2.96 15.01 -2.74
CA LYS A 84 -3.34 13.60 -2.94
C LYS A 84 -2.35 12.73 -2.15
N PRO A 85 -2.78 11.59 -1.59
CA PRO A 85 -1.84 10.67 -0.96
C PRO A 85 -0.73 10.36 -1.97
N GLU A 86 0.47 10.82 -1.66
CA GLU A 86 1.64 10.64 -2.50
C GLU A 86 1.87 9.13 -2.59
N LYS A 87 1.99 8.58 -3.81
CA LYS A 87 2.47 7.20 -3.97
C LYS A 87 3.79 7.11 -3.20
N SER A 88 3.97 6.07 -2.39
CA SER A 88 5.19 5.81 -1.61
C SER A 88 6.41 6.31 -2.37
N LYS A 89 7.13 7.29 -1.82
CA LYS A 89 8.37 7.78 -2.43
C LYS A 89 9.27 6.58 -2.69
N PRO A 90 9.85 6.42 -3.89
CA PRO A 90 10.77 5.34 -4.14
C PRO A 90 11.93 5.47 -3.15
N ARG A 91 12.24 4.38 -2.44
CA ARG A 91 13.36 4.37 -1.49
C ARG A 91 14.63 4.64 -2.30
N SER A 92 15.40 5.65 -1.90
CA SER A 92 16.73 5.88 -2.45
C SER A 92 17.56 4.61 -2.23
N LYS A 93 18.14 4.07 -3.30
CA LYS A 93 19.10 2.96 -3.19
C LYS A 93 20.32 3.48 -2.41
N SER A 94 20.81 2.69 -1.46
CA SER A 94 22.07 2.97 -0.78
C SER A 94 23.18 3.13 -1.82
N LYS A 95 23.97 4.20 -1.71
CA LYS A 95 25.23 4.32 -2.44
C LYS A 95 26.17 3.26 -1.86
N THR A 96 26.42 2.21 -2.62
CA THR A 96 27.35 1.12 -2.24
C THR A 96 28.48 1.08 -3.27
N THR A 97 28.94 2.25 -3.70
CA THR A 97 29.93 2.42 -4.78
C THR A 97 31.35 2.66 -4.27
N ASP A 98 31.57 2.66 -2.96
CA ASP A 98 32.80 3.23 -2.38
C ASP A 98 33.71 2.17 -1.76
N LEU A 99 33.47 0.89 -2.04
CA LEU A 99 34.42 -0.17 -1.70
C LEU A 99 35.50 -0.21 -2.80
N PRO A 100 36.80 -0.13 -2.46
CA PRO A 100 37.86 -0.37 -3.44
C PRO A 100 37.61 -1.73 -4.07
N GLU A 101 37.74 -1.83 -5.40
CA GLU A 101 37.61 -3.07 -6.17
C GLU A 101 38.35 -4.18 -5.43
N ALA A 102 37.57 -5.06 -4.80
CA ALA A 102 38.11 -6.15 -4.02
C ALA A 102 39.00 -7.00 -4.95
N PRO A 103 40.17 -7.48 -4.48
CA PRO A 103 41.01 -8.34 -5.28
C PRO A 103 40.20 -9.53 -5.78
N VAL A 104 40.36 -9.85 -7.08
CA VAL A 104 39.64 -10.89 -7.84
C VAL A 104 39.33 -12.09 -6.94
N VAL A 105 38.07 -12.16 -6.51
CA VAL A 105 37.61 -13.17 -5.57
C VAL A 105 37.72 -14.51 -6.26
N ARG A 106 38.39 -15.47 -5.61
CA ARG A 106 38.44 -16.87 -6.05
C ARG A 106 37.00 -17.34 -6.29
N CYS A 107 36.68 -17.79 -7.50
CA CYS A 107 35.36 -18.28 -7.87
C CYS A 107 34.99 -19.45 -6.94
N TYR A 108 34.15 -19.20 -5.94
CA TYR A 108 33.62 -20.25 -5.08
C TYR A 108 32.44 -20.94 -5.77
N ASN A 109 32.33 -22.26 -5.56
CA ASN A 109 31.18 -23.05 -5.99
C ASN A 109 30.12 -22.94 -4.90
N VAL A 110 28.99 -22.30 -5.22
CA VAL A 110 27.94 -21.95 -4.28
C VAL A 110 26.72 -22.83 -4.53
N LEU A 111 26.35 -23.65 -3.54
CA LEU A 111 25.11 -24.42 -3.57
C LEU A 111 24.01 -23.65 -2.85
N ILE A 112 22.89 -23.44 -3.54
CA ILE A 112 21.70 -22.78 -3.01
C ILE A 112 20.55 -23.79 -3.03
N VAL A 113 19.98 -24.08 -1.86
CA VAL A 113 18.88 -25.04 -1.71
C VAL A 113 17.62 -24.30 -1.26
N PHE A 114 16.61 -24.23 -2.13
CA PHE A 114 15.31 -23.63 -1.84
C PHE A 114 14.18 -24.68 -1.98
N PRO A 115 13.84 -25.38 -0.88
CA PRO A 115 12.76 -26.37 -0.88
C PRO A 115 11.36 -25.73 -0.81
N GLY A 116 11.25 -24.41 -0.75
CA GLY A 116 9.98 -23.71 -0.57
C GLY A 116 9.06 -23.84 -1.78
N LEU A 117 7.83 -24.33 -1.56
CA LEU A 117 6.83 -24.63 -2.60
C LEU A 117 6.11 -23.41 -3.18
N SER A 118 6.54 -22.18 -2.88
CA SER A 118 5.89 -20.97 -3.37
C SER A 118 6.79 -20.15 -4.28
N HIS A 119 6.20 -19.67 -5.39
CA HIS A 119 6.92 -18.89 -6.40
C HIS A 119 7.50 -17.59 -5.83
N SER A 120 6.92 -17.02 -4.75
CA SER A 120 7.47 -15.85 -4.06
C SER A 120 8.81 -16.13 -3.38
N HIS A 121 8.97 -17.31 -2.77
CA HIS A 121 10.23 -17.72 -2.15
C HIS A 121 11.30 -18.05 -3.20
N PHE A 122 10.90 -18.63 -4.33
CA PHE A 122 11.80 -18.85 -5.48
C PHE A 122 12.37 -17.55 -6.03
N LYS A 123 11.57 -16.49 -6.16
CA LYS A 123 12.05 -15.19 -6.69
C LYS A 123 13.22 -14.60 -5.88
N LEU A 124 13.18 -14.75 -4.56
CA LEU A 124 14.26 -14.27 -3.70
C LEU A 124 15.55 -15.07 -3.92
N GLY A 125 15.43 -16.40 -3.88
CA GLY A 125 16.57 -17.29 -4.09
C GLY A 125 17.19 -17.13 -5.46
N ASN A 126 16.34 -17.08 -6.49
CA ASN A 126 16.79 -16.91 -7.86
C ASN A 126 17.49 -15.55 -8.05
N ALA A 127 16.94 -14.46 -7.51
CA ALA A 127 17.61 -13.15 -7.59
C ALA A 127 19.01 -13.16 -6.95
N LEU A 128 19.19 -13.85 -5.82
CA LEU A 128 20.49 -14.02 -5.17
C LEU A 128 21.45 -14.87 -6.03
N GLY A 129 21.01 -16.03 -6.49
CA GLY A 129 21.83 -16.92 -7.30
C GLY A 129 22.27 -16.29 -8.62
N ARG A 130 21.38 -15.53 -9.27
CA ARG A 130 21.72 -14.75 -10.48
C ARG A 130 22.79 -13.71 -10.23
N ALA A 131 22.67 -12.93 -9.15
CA ALA A 131 23.65 -11.91 -8.81
C ALA A 131 25.05 -12.52 -8.52
N LEU A 132 25.09 -13.69 -7.88
CA LEU A 132 26.33 -14.42 -7.62
C LEU A 132 26.94 -14.99 -8.91
N ALA A 133 26.12 -15.53 -9.81
CA ALA A 133 26.59 -16.01 -11.11
C ALA A 133 27.12 -14.85 -11.99
N GLU A 134 26.41 -13.72 -12.02
CA GLU A 134 26.85 -12.49 -12.70
C GLU A 134 28.13 -11.91 -12.10
N SER A 135 28.39 -12.11 -10.80
CA SER A 135 29.66 -11.74 -10.16
C SER A 135 30.78 -12.76 -10.39
N GLY A 136 30.56 -13.80 -11.21
CA GLY A 136 31.58 -14.78 -11.60
C GLY A 136 31.70 -16.01 -10.71
N HIS A 137 30.68 -16.32 -9.89
CA HIS A 137 30.62 -17.56 -9.11
C HIS A 137 29.92 -18.68 -9.87
N GLU A 138 30.31 -19.93 -9.61
CA GLU A 138 29.58 -21.11 -10.10
C GLU A 138 28.46 -21.43 -9.10
N VAL A 139 27.21 -21.27 -9.51
CA VAL A 139 26.05 -21.41 -8.63
C VAL A 139 25.23 -22.61 -9.04
N THR A 140 24.92 -23.50 -8.09
CA THR A 140 23.93 -24.57 -8.29
C THR A 140 22.69 -24.28 -7.46
N MET A 141 21.54 -24.11 -8.10
CA MET A 141 20.25 -23.90 -7.46
C MET A 141 19.46 -25.20 -7.44
N ILE A 142 18.98 -25.60 -6.26
CA ILE A 142 18.01 -26.68 -6.09
C ILE A 142 16.65 -26.07 -5.76
N SER A 143 15.70 -26.13 -6.70
CA SER A 143 14.36 -25.57 -6.52
C SER A 143 13.28 -26.35 -7.28
N PRO A 144 12.02 -26.28 -6.85
CA PRO A 144 10.89 -26.88 -7.58
C PRO A 144 10.40 -26.03 -8.76
N PHE A 145 10.98 -24.84 -8.97
CA PHE A 145 10.63 -23.91 -10.07
C PHE A 145 11.84 -23.68 -10.94
N GLU A 146 11.60 -23.40 -12.23
CA GLU A 146 12.62 -23.11 -13.25
C GLU A 146 12.89 -21.61 -13.39
N ASP A 147 14.14 -21.24 -13.68
CA ASP A 147 14.47 -19.94 -14.26
C ASP A 147 14.43 -19.98 -15.79
N LYS A 148 13.67 -19.06 -16.39
CA LYS A 148 13.50 -18.98 -17.85
C LYS A 148 14.78 -18.59 -18.58
N ASN A 149 15.62 -17.76 -17.96
CA ASN A 149 16.82 -17.19 -18.59
C ASN A 149 17.97 -17.12 -17.57
N PRO A 150 18.62 -18.24 -17.25
CA PRO A 150 19.72 -18.28 -16.29
C PRO A 150 20.99 -17.62 -16.86
N PRO A 151 21.77 -16.89 -16.04
CA PRO A 151 23.07 -16.35 -16.43
C PRO A 151 24.14 -17.44 -16.54
N SER A 152 25.26 -17.14 -17.20
CA SER A 152 26.39 -18.07 -17.32
C SER A 152 26.94 -18.45 -15.93
N GLY A 153 27.20 -19.74 -15.69
CA GLY A 153 27.62 -20.26 -14.40
C GLY A 153 26.50 -20.60 -13.42
N TYR A 154 25.22 -20.52 -13.84
CA TYR A 154 24.06 -20.93 -13.05
C TYR A 154 23.54 -22.30 -13.51
N SER A 155 23.67 -23.31 -12.66
CA SER A 155 23.13 -24.66 -12.85
C SER A 155 21.87 -24.85 -12.00
N GLU A 156 20.81 -25.40 -12.57
CA GLU A 156 19.54 -25.62 -11.85
C GLU A 156 19.24 -27.12 -11.76
N VAL A 157 18.90 -27.57 -10.56
CA VAL A 157 18.45 -28.93 -10.25
C VAL A 157 17.00 -28.85 -9.84
N MET A 158 16.13 -29.29 -10.74
CA MET A 158 14.69 -29.30 -10.49
C MET A 158 14.30 -30.39 -9.50
N LEU A 159 13.57 -29.97 -8.47
CA LEU A 159 12.91 -30.89 -7.55
C LEU A 159 11.55 -31.33 -8.13
N THR A 160 11.56 -32.42 -8.89
CA THR A 160 10.34 -33.06 -9.41
C THR A 160 9.54 -33.75 -8.31
N GLY A 161 8.20 -33.65 -8.35
CA GLY A 161 7.29 -34.35 -7.42
C GLY A 161 6.80 -33.51 -6.23
N PHE A 162 7.31 -32.28 -6.07
CA PHE A 162 6.87 -31.35 -5.02
C PHE A 162 5.74 -30.41 -5.44
N LEU A 163 5.57 -30.21 -6.74
CA LEU A 163 4.43 -29.50 -7.32
C LEU A 163 3.42 -30.55 -7.76
N GLU A 164 2.55 -30.98 -6.85
CA GLU A 164 1.38 -31.76 -7.26
C GLU A 164 0.57 -30.93 -8.25
N LYS A 165 0.41 -31.47 -9.46
CA LYS A 165 -0.46 -30.91 -10.49
C LYS A 165 -1.87 -30.95 -9.94
N LYS A 166 -2.41 -29.76 -9.62
CA LYS A 166 -3.81 -29.63 -9.23
C LYS A 166 -4.65 -29.82 -10.50
N ASP A 167 -5.03 -31.07 -10.77
CA ASP A 167 -6.06 -31.41 -11.75
C ASP A 167 -7.42 -30.82 -11.33
#